data_AF-A0A1L1PRZ2-F1
#
_entry.id   AF-A0A1L1PRZ2-F1
#
_cell.length_a   1.000
_cell.length_b   1.000
_cell.length_c   1.000
_cell.angle_alpha   90.00
_cell.angle_beta   90.00
_cell.angle_gamma   90.00
#
_symmetry.space_group_name_H-M   'P 1'
#
loop_
_entity.id
_entity.type
_entity.pdbx_description
1 polymer ?
#
loop_
_entity_poly.entity_id
_entity_poly.type
_entity_poly.pdbx_seq_one_letter_code
_entity_poly.pdbx_strand_id
1 'polypeptide(L)' 'MYRVIDTRTERPVGKPYKSASRARARRDKLDLQHGAIRYRVEAVPA' A
#
# COMPACT_ATOMS: atom_id res chain seq x y z
N MET A 1 8.39 0.14 -9.65
CA MET A 1 6.95 -0.02 -9.36
C MET A 1 6.71 0.20 -7.87
N TYR A 2 5.46 0.30 -7.40
CA TYR A 2 5.14 0.51 -5.98
C TYR A 2 4.03 -0.43 -5.53
N ARG A 3 4.20 -1.14 -4.42
CA ARG A 3 3.17 -2.02 -3.85
C ARG A 3 2.73 -1.52 -2.48
N VAL A 4 1.46 -1.73 -2.15
CA VAL A 4 0.93 -1.50 -0.81
C VAL A 4 0.97 -2.83 -0.08
N ILE A 5 1.49 -2.86 1.15
CA ILE A 5 1.59 -4.05 1.99
C ILE A 5 0.78 -3.82 3.26
N ASP A 6 -0.03 -4.79 3.61
CA ASP A 6 -0.67 -4.87 4.93
C ASP A 6 0.39 -5.33 5.94
N THR A 7 0.73 -4.49 6.92
CA THR A 7 1.77 -4.79 7.91
C THR A 7 1.37 -5.92 8.88
N ARG A 8 0.08 -6.24 8.98
CA ARG A 8 -0.40 -7.33 9.85
C ARG A 8 -0.26 -8.70 9.19
N THR A 9 -0.47 -8.77 7.89
CA THR A 9 -0.43 -10.05 7.14
C THR A 9 0.84 -10.20 6.31
N GLU A 10 1.64 -9.14 6.20
CA GLU A 10 2.82 -9.00 5.35
C GLU A 10 2.54 -9.27 3.86
N ARG A 11 1.27 -9.27 3.46
CA ARG A 11 0.86 -9.55 2.08
C ARG A 11 0.67 -8.27 1.27
N PRO A 12 1.00 -8.30 -0.03
CA PRO A 12 0.69 -7.21 -0.92
C PRO A 12 -0.83 -7.10 -1.11
N VAL A 13 -1.32 -5.85 -1.09
CA VAL A 13 -2.72 -5.53 -1.33
C VAL A 13 -2.91 -5.16 -2.79
N GLY A 14 -3.43 -6.09 -3.57
CA GLY A 14 -3.71 -5.89 -4.99
C GLY A 14 -2.45 -5.87 -5.87
N LYS A 15 -2.58 -5.31 -7.07
CA LYS A 15 -1.48 -5.23 -8.06
C LYS A 15 -0.54 -4.06 -7.77
N PRO A 16 0.75 -4.14 -8.17
CA PRO A 16 1.67 -3.01 -8.09
C PRO A 16 1.19 -1.81 -8.91
N TYR A 17 1.41 -0.62 -8.36
CA TYR A 17 1.16 0.67 -8.97
C TYR A 17 2.39 1.15 -9.74
N LYS A 18 2.17 1.81 -10.87
CA LYS A 18 3.23 2.47 -11.63
C LYS A 18 3.75 3.74 -10.97
N SER A 19 2.97 4.36 -10.07
CA SER A 19 3.30 5.63 -9.41
C SER A 19 3.20 5.54 -7.88
N ALA A 20 4.15 6.18 -7.19
CA ALA A 20 4.18 6.28 -5.74
C ALA A 20 2.96 7.00 -5.18
N SER A 21 2.48 8.05 -5.86
CA SER A 21 1.34 8.85 -5.40
C SER A 21 0.06 8.01 -5.36
N ARG A 22 -0.16 7.17 -6.38
CA ARG A 22 -1.30 6.24 -6.43
C ARG A 22 -1.24 5.19 -5.33
N ALA A 23 -0.05 4.64 -5.05
CA ALA A 23 0.13 3.68 -3.97
C ALA A 23 -0.12 4.31 -2.59
N ARG A 24 0.36 5.54 -2.35
CA ARG A 24 0.11 6.28 -1.09
C ARG A 24 -1.37 6.61 -0.91
N ALA A 25 -2.04 7.13 -1.94
CA ALA A 25 -3.48 7.39 -1.87
C ALA A 25 -4.29 6.12 -1.55
N ARG A 26 -3.88 4.95 -2.08
CA ARG A 26 -4.51 3.68 -1.72
C ARG A 26 -4.25 3.29 -0.27
N ARG A 27 -3.01 3.43 0.20
CA ARG A 27 -2.63 3.21 1.60
C ARG A 27 -3.52 4.04 2.53
N ASP A 28 -3.60 5.35 2.29
CA ASP A 28 -4.36 6.28 3.14
C ASP A 28 -5.84 5.93 3.19
N LYS A 29 -6.42 5.56 2.04
CA LYS A 29 -7.80 5.07 1.98
C LYS A 29 -8.01 3.79 2.80
N LEU A 30 -7.05 2.88 2.78
CA LEU A 30 -7.12 1.63 3.54
C LEU A 30 -6.93 1.85 5.04
N ASP A 31 -6.00 2.74 5.43
CA ASP A 31 -5.78 3.14 6.82
C ASP A 31 -7.06 3.78 7.39
N LEU A 32 -7.70 4.69 6.64
CA LEU A 32 -8.98 5.30 7.01
C LEU A 32 -10.11 4.27 7.14
N GLN A 33 -10.18 3.29 6.23
CA GLN A 33 -11.20 2.23 6.27
C GLN A 33 -11.07 1.33 7.50
N HIS A 34 -9.86 1.14 8.02
CA HIS A 34 -9.61 0.36 9.22
C HIS A 34 -9.57 1.20 10.50
N GLY A 35 -9.48 2.53 10.39
CA GLY A 35 -9.31 3.43 11.52
C GLY A 35 -7.93 3.31 12.20
N ALA A 36 -6.91 2.83 11.48
CA ALA A 36 -5.57 2.62 12.02
C ALA A 36 -4.50 2.65 10.92
N ILE A 37 -3.27 3.05 11.28
CA ILE A 37 -2.11 2.94 10.40
C ILE A 37 -1.71 1.47 10.32
N ARG A 38 -2.04 0.82 9.20
CA ARG A 38 -1.84 -0.61 8.96
C ARG A 38 -1.16 -0.91 7.63
N TYR A 39 -1.10 0.04 6.72
CA TYR A 39 -0.57 -0.20 5.39
C TYR A 39 0.73 0.57 5.16
N ARG A 40 1.70 -0.04 4.46
CA ARG A 40 2.95 0.61 4.03
C ARG A 40 3.14 0.52 2.52
N VAL A 41 3.87 1.47 1.95
CA VAL A 41 4.21 1.48 0.53
C VAL A 41 5.66 1.09 0.37
N GLU A 42 5.93 0.12 -0.49
CA GLU A 42 7.28 -0.29 -0.87
C GLU A 42 7.53 -0.04 -2.36
N ALA A 43 8.74 0.42 -2.68
CA ALA A 43 9.23 0.41 -4.05
C ALA A 43 9.66 -1.01 -4.41
N VAL A 44 9.18 -1.50 -5.55
CA VAL A 44 9.58 -2.78 -6.12
C VAL A 44 10.41 -2.51 -7.38
N PRO A 45 11.62 -3.10 -7.51
CA PRO A 45 12.37 -3.04 -8.75
C PRO A 45 11.53 -3.60 -9.90
N ALA A 46 11.68 -3.01 -11.09
CA ALA A 46 10.94 -3.41 -12.27
C ALA A 46 11.38 -4.77 -12.77
#